data_AF-A0A1Z8A4Y6-F1
#
_entry.id   AF-A0A1Z8A4Y6-F1
#
_cell.length_a   1.000
_cell.length_b   1.000
_cell.length_c   1.000
_cell.angle_alpha   90.00
_cell.angle_beta   90.00
_cell.angle_gamma   90.00
#
_symmetry.space_group_name_H-M   'P 1'
#
loop_
_entity.id
_entity.type
_entity.pdbx_description
1 polymer ?
#
loop_
_entity_poly.entity_id
_entity_poly.type
_entity_poly.pdbx_seq_one_letter_code
_entity_poly.pdbx_strand_id
1 'polypeptide(L)'
;MASLGVFKHGILPGIKTMGKVADDVNQDRIDICLQDNTRAVGDWDVAFLNSKGFGGNNATATVLSPQVAEKMLGKRYGKAAMKDYQSKRELTRQQASDYDDKASKGDLQVIYRFGEDMIDESKIELNDQSLAMPGFKHKIELPQENPFKDMF
;
A
#
# COMPACT_ATOMS: atom_id res chain seq x y z
N MET A 1 -1.41 2.20 -9.85
CA MET A 1 -2.47 2.99 -9.16
C MET A 1 -2.20 4.47 -9.43
N ALA A 2 -3.18 5.22 -9.96
CA ALA A 2 -2.97 6.61 -10.41
C ALA A 2 -2.58 7.58 -9.28
N SER A 3 -3.20 7.49 -8.09
CA SER A 3 -2.90 8.37 -6.95
C SER A 3 -1.44 8.31 -6.47
N LEU A 4 -0.84 7.12 -6.45
CA LEU A 4 0.58 6.96 -6.13
C LEU A 4 1.47 7.65 -7.16
N GLY A 5 1.07 7.63 -8.44
CA GLY A 5 1.72 8.38 -9.52
C GLY A 5 1.62 9.89 -9.30
N VAL A 6 0.45 10.40 -8.89
CA VAL A 6 0.26 11.82 -8.54
C VAL A 6 1.23 12.23 -7.43
N PHE A 7 1.34 11.44 -6.36
CA PHE A 7 2.28 11.74 -5.27
C PHE A 7 3.74 11.70 -5.72
N LYS A 8 4.10 10.78 -6.63
CA LYS A 8 5.46 10.61 -7.12
C LYS A 8 5.89 11.71 -8.09
N HIS A 9 4.99 12.18 -8.95
CA HIS A 9 5.31 13.06 -10.08
C HIS A 9 4.72 14.47 -9.98
N GLY A 10 3.77 14.71 -9.06
CA GLY A 10 3.10 16.00 -8.90
C GLY A 10 2.05 16.30 -9.98
N ILE A 11 1.76 15.33 -10.87
CA ILE A 11 0.85 15.50 -12.00
C ILE A 11 -0.50 14.86 -11.66
N LEU A 12 -1.55 15.67 -11.53
CA LEU A 12 -2.93 15.20 -11.46
C LEU A 12 -3.48 15.02 -12.89
N PRO A 13 -3.80 13.79 -13.34
CA PRO A 13 -4.28 13.56 -14.69
C PRO A 13 -5.63 14.23 -14.95
N GLY A 14 -5.75 14.93 -16.08
CA GLY A 14 -7.02 15.50 -16.51
C GLY A 14 -7.96 14.50 -17.20
N ILE A 15 -9.25 14.80 -17.23
CA ILE A 15 -10.26 14.02 -17.97
C ILE A 15 -10.27 14.48 -19.44
N LYS A 16 -9.30 14.01 -20.22
CA LYS A 16 -9.00 14.50 -21.59
C LYS A 16 -10.00 14.07 -22.66
N THR A 17 -10.90 13.13 -22.35
CA THR A 17 -11.92 12.63 -23.28
C THR A 17 -13.15 13.53 -23.36
N MET A 18 -13.25 14.56 -22.51
CA MET A 18 -14.38 15.49 -22.45
C MET A 18 -13.97 16.88 -22.96
N GLY A 19 -14.82 17.50 -23.79
CA GLY A 19 -14.63 18.88 -24.24
C GLY A 19 -15.09 19.95 -23.23
N LYS A 20 -16.08 19.62 -22.39
CA LYS A 20 -16.54 20.41 -21.25
C LYS A 20 -17.15 19.51 -20.18
N VAL A 21 -17.22 19.99 -18.94
CA VAL A 21 -18.07 19.37 -17.91
C VAL A 21 -19.54 19.61 -18.27
N ALA A 22 -20.40 18.62 -18.06
CA ALA A 22 -21.84 18.74 -18.35
C ALA A 22 -22.53 19.75 -17.42
N ASP A 23 -23.58 20.39 -17.92
CA ASP A 23 -24.22 21.53 -17.25
C ASP A 23 -25.00 21.13 -15.99
N ASP A 24 -25.29 19.84 -15.81
CA ASP A 24 -25.98 19.24 -14.65
C ASP A 24 -25.03 18.74 -13.55
N VAL A 25 -23.72 18.83 -13.74
CA VAL A 25 -22.72 18.45 -12.73
C VAL A 25 -22.52 19.59 -11.73
N ASN A 26 -22.70 19.31 -10.44
CA ASN A 26 -22.40 20.28 -9.38
C ASN A 26 -20.88 20.49 -9.27
N GLN A 27 -20.43 21.74 -9.46
CA GLN A 27 -19.03 22.15 -9.41
C GLN A 27 -18.75 23.23 -8.35
N ASP A 28 -19.70 23.52 -7.45
CA ASP A 28 -19.61 24.64 -6.50
C ASP A 28 -18.37 24.58 -5.60
N ARG A 29 -17.83 23.36 -5.37
CA ARG A 29 -16.69 23.09 -4.48
C ARG A 29 -15.71 22.08 -5.07
N ILE A 30 -15.78 21.83 -6.38
CA ILE A 30 -14.98 20.81 -7.06
C ILE A 30 -14.35 21.42 -8.29
N ASP A 31 -13.04 21.27 -8.41
CA ASP A 31 -12.31 21.56 -9.64
C ASP A 31 -12.16 20.25 -10.43
N ILE A 32 -12.83 20.17 -11.59
CA ILE A 32 -12.77 19.02 -12.50
C ILE A 32 -11.84 19.39 -13.66
N CYS A 33 -10.57 19.01 -13.56
CA CYS A 33 -9.56 19.34 -14.56
C CYS A 33 -9.74 18.50 -15.85
N LEU A 34 -9.93 19.17 -16.99
CA LEU A 34 -9.93 18.52 -18.32
C LEU A 34 -8.51 18.32 -18.90
N GLN A 35 -7.54 19.07 -18.38
CA GLN A 35 -6.12 18.99 -18.71
C GLN A 35 -5.33 18.57 -17.46
N ASP A 36 -4.11 18.07 -17.66
CA ASP A 36 -3.25 17.69 -16.54
C ASP A 36 -2.93 18.92 -15.67
N ASN A 37 -3.08 18.76 -14.36
CA ASN A 37 -2.75 19.79 -13.37
C ASN A 37 -1.44 19.42 -12.68
N THR A 38 -0.37 20.11 -13.06
CA THR A 38 0.98 19.88 -12.53
C THR A 38 1.25 20.82 -11.37
N ARG A 39 1.66 20.24 -10.25
CA ARG A 39 2.12 20.93 -9.04
C ARG A 39 3.49 20.39 -8.63
N ALA A 40 4.11 20.98 -7.61
CA ALA A 40 5.36 20.45 -7.11
C ALA A 40 5.15 19.05 -6.51
N VAL A 41 6.16 18.17 -6.64
CA VAL A 41 6.16 16.88 -5.95
C VAL A 41 6.08 17.16 -4.44
N GLY A 42 5.05 16.60 -3.79
CA GLY A 42 4.75 16.88 -2.39
C GLY A 42 3.69 17.96 -2.16
N ASP A 43 3.07 18.53 -3.19
CA ASP A 43 1.92 19.43 -2.98
C ASP A 43 0.60 18.67 -2.70
N TRP A 44 0.55 17.38 -3.07
CA TRP A 44 -0.60 16.51 -2.86
C TRP A 44 -0.38 15.61 -1.64
N ASP A 45 -1.12 15.88 -0.56
CA ASP A 45 -0.98 15.14 0.71
C ASP A 45 -1.91 13.95 0.86
N VAL A 46 -3.12 14.03 0.30
CA VAL A 46 -4.20 13.07 0.51
C VAL A 46 -4.94 12.82 -0.80
N ALA A 47 -5.32 11.57 -1.05
CA ALA A 47 -6.24 11.18 -2.10
C ALA A 47 -7.43 10.43 -1.50
N PHE A 48 -8.64 10.74 -1.98
CA PHE A 48 -9.86 10.00 -1.67
C PHE A 48 -10.23 9.13 -2.85
N LEU A 49 -10.18 7.81 -2.68
CA LEU A 49 -10.61 6.83 -3.68
C LEU A 49 -12.07 6.49 -3.42
N ASN A 50 -12.96 6.98 -4.27
CA ASN A 50 -14.39 6.71 -4.18
C ASN A 50 -14.79 5.62 -5.18
N SER A 51 -15.55 4.62 -4.75
CA SER A 51 -16.04 3.53 -5.60
C SER A 51 -17.44 3.07 -5.20
N LYS A 52 -18.23 2.62 -6.17
CA LYS A 52 -19.63 2.21 -6.01
C LYS A 52 -19.95 1.03 -6.93
N GLY A 53 -20.93 0.21 -6.56
CA GLY A 53 -21.41 -0.93 -7.36
C GLY A 53 -22.87 -1.28 -7.08
N PHE A 54 -23.43 -2.20 -7.87
CA PHE A 54 -24.82 -2.66 -7.69
C PHE A 54 -25.08 -3.25 -6.30
N GLY A 55 -26.34 -3.24 -5.86
CA GLY A 55 -26.75 -3.79 -4.57
C GLY A 55 -26.45 -2.89 -3.37
N GLY A 56 -26.27 -1.58 -3.58
CA GLY A 56 -26.01 -0.63 -2.49
C GLY A 56 -24.56 -0.62 -1.98
N ASN A 57 -23.63 -1.16 -2.76
CA ASN A 57 -22.21 -1.20 -2.40
C ASN A 57 -21.54 0.17 -2.62
N ASN A 58 -21.00 0.75 -1.55
CA ASN A 58 -20.30 2.04 -1.58
C ASN A 58 -19.06 1.97 -0.70
N ALA A 59 -17.94 2.50 -1.18
CA ALA A 59 -16.69 2.56 -0.43
C ALA A 59 -15.93 3.85 -0.73
N THR A 60 -15.29 4.40 0.30
CA THR A 60 -14.32 5.48 0.17
C THR A 60 -13.07 5.12 0.97
N ALA A 61 -11.91 5.12 0.32
CA ALA A 61 -10.62 4.91 0.96
C ALA A 61 -9.81 6.21 0.97
N THR A 62 -9.14 6.47 2.09
CA THR A 62 -8.20 7.59 2.23
C THR A 62 -6.78 7.08 2.03
N VAL A 63 -6.01 7.70 1.14
CA VAL A 63 -4.61 7.38 0.89
C VAL A 63 -3.76 8.60 1.24
N LEU A 64 -2.80 8.41 2.14
CA LEU A 64 -1.84 9.45 2.53
C LEU A 64 -0.59 9.38 1.66
N SER A 65 -0.03 10.52 1.31
CA SER A 65 1.21 10.61 0.54
C SER A 65 2.41 10.09 1.34
N PRO A 66 3.51 9.69 0.67
CA PRO A 66 4.71 9.20 1.35
C PRO A 66 5.28 10.17 2.39
N GLN A 67 5.26 11.48 2.12
CA GLN A 67 5.75 12.51 3.05
C GLN A 67 4.89 12.63 4.32
N VAL A 68 3.57 12.45 4.23
CA VAL A 68 2.68 12.45 5.40
C VAL A 68 2.96 11.21 6.23
N ALA A 69 3.06 10.04 5.58
CA ALA A 69 3.41 8.79 6.25
C ALA A 69 4.80 8.86 6.93
N GLU A 70 5.81 9.42 6.25
CA GLU A 70 7.14 9.63 6.83
C GLU A 70 7.13 10.59 8.03
N LYS A 71 6.33 11.67 7.99
CA LYS A 71 6.13 12.56 9.14
C LYS A 71 5.49 11.81 10.33
N MET A 72 4.49 10.97 10.07
CA MET A 72 3.84 10.16 11.11
C MET A 72 4.81 9.16 11.75
N LEU A 73 5.59 8.45 10.92
CA LEU A 73 6.62 7.52 11.39
C LEU A 73 7.70 8.24 12.19
N GLY A 74 8.18 9.39 11.69
CA GLY A 74 9.15 10.22 12.40
C GLY A 74 8.66 10.70 13.76
N LYS A 75 7.37 11.07 13.87
CA LYS A 75 6.76 11.44 15.15
C LYS A 75 6.67 10.26 16.11
N ARG A 76 6.32 9.07 15.62
CA ARG A 76 6.12 7.87 16.46
C ARG A 76 7.44 7.24 16.94
N TYR A 77 8.42 7.15 16.06
CA TYR A 77 9.65 6.36 16.30
C TYR A 77 10.90 7.22 16.52
N GLY A 78 10.83 8.52 16.29
CA GLY A 78 11.93 9.44 16.50
C GLY A 78 13.02 9.40 15.42
N LYS A 79 13.95 10.34 15.49
CA LYS A 79 14.96 10.59 14.44
C LYS A 79 15.95 9.45 14.27
N ALA A 80 16.40 8.83 15.36
CA ALA A 80 17.40 7.76 15.31
C ALA A 80 16.89 6.52 14.57
N ALA A 81 15.68 6.04 14.93
CA ALA A 81 15.06 4.90 14.26
C ALA A 81 14.76 5.19 12.78
N MET A 82 14.29 6.41 12.46
CA MET A 82 14.07 6.81 11.07
C MET A 82 15.35 6.85 10.23
N LYS A 83 16.47 7.30 10.82
CA LYS A 83 17.77 7.32 10.12
C LYS A 83 18.25 5.91 9.80
N ASP A 84 18.14 4.98 10.75
CA ASP A 84 18.47 3.56 10.53
C ASP A 84 17.57 2.93 9.45
N TYR A 85 16.26 3.17 9.52
CA TYR A 85 15.30 2.75 8.49
C TYR A 85 15.67 3.30 7.10
N GLN A 86 15.96 4.60 6.99
CA GLN A 86 16.33 5.23 5.73
C GLN A 86 17.61 4.62 5.14
N SER A 87 18.63 4.35 5.98
CA SER A 87 19.86 3.69 5.55
C SER A 87 19.58 2.28 4.98
N LYS A 88 18.72 1.50 5.63
CA LYS A 88 18.32 0.17 5.13
C LYS A 88 17.50 0.24 3.85
N ARG A 89 16.67 1.27 3.72
CA ARG A 89 15.80 1.50 2.55
C ARG A 89 16.56 1.81 1.27
N GLU A 90 17.77 2.37 1.36
CA GLU A 90 18.56 2.63 0.14
C GLU A 90 18.89 1.34 -0.61
N LEU A 91 19.23 0.27 0.11
CA LEU A 91 19.45 -1.05 -0.51
C LEU A 91 18.18 -1.58 -1.19
N THR A 92 17.03 -1.47 -0.52
CA THR A 92 15.77 -1.99 -1.07
C THR A 92 15.29 -1.19 -2.29
N ARG A 93 15.57 0.12 -2.33
CA ARG A 93 15.32 0.98 -3.50
C ARG A 93 16.19 0.59 -4.69
N GLN A 94 17.47 0.33 -4.46
CA GLN A 94 18.37 -0.13 -5.52
C GLN A 94 17.87 -1.45 -6.11
N GLN A 95 17.53 -2.42 -5.26
CA GLN A 95 16.98 -3.71 -5.71
C GLN A 95 15.67 -3.56 -6.50
N ALA A 96 14.78 -2.66 -6.06
CA ALA A 96 13.54 -2.38 -6.79
C ALA A 96 13.82 -1.74 -8.17
N SER A 97 14.80 -0.85 -8.26
CA SER A 97 15.23 -0.24 -9.53
C SER A 97 15.84 -1.29 -10.47
N ASP A 98 16.73 -2.14 -9.96
CA ASP A 98 17.35 -3.20 -10.75
C ASP A 98 16.30 -4.19 -11.29
N TYR A 99 15.25 -4.46 -10.51
CA TYR A 99 14.12 -5.26 -10.96
C TYR A 99 13.32 -4.55 -12.04
N ASP A 100 12.98 -3.27 -11.86
CA ASP A 100 12.22 -2.48 -12.84
C ASP A 100 12.95 -2.40 -14.19
N ASP A 101 14.27 -2.23 -14.17
CA ASP A 101 15.13 -2.23 -15.37
C ASP A 101 15.11 -3.58 -16.11
N LYS A 102 15.07 -4.69 -15.38
CA LYS A 102 14.96 -6.05 -15.96
C LYS A 102 13.55 -6.31 -16.49
N ALA A 103 12.54 -5.98 -15.70
CA ALA A 103 11.14 -6.14 -16.05
C ALA A 103 10.78 -5.34 -17.31
N SER A 104 11.27 -4.11 -17.43
CA SER A 104 11.11 -3.25 -18.61
C SER A 104 11.77 -3.82 -19.88
N LYS A 105 12.73 -4.73 -19.72
CA LYS A 105 13.37 -5.47 -20.82
C LYS A 105 12.73 -6.84 -21.08
N GLY A 106 11.61 -7.13 -20.42
CA GLY A 106 10.87 -8.39 -20.55
C GLY A 106 11.30 -9.49 -19.58
N ASP A 107 12.30 -9.26 -18.73
CA ASP A 107 12.71 -10.20 -17.71
C ASP A 107 11.88 -10.02 -16.42
N LEU A 108 10.65 -10.54 -16.44
CA LEU A 108 9.65 -10.34 -15.38
C LEU A 108 9.85 -11.24 -14.16
N GLN A 109 10.66 -12.30 -14.28
CA GLN A 109 10.90 -13.30 -13.22
C GLN A 109 9.59 -13.80 -12.58
N VAL A 110 8.61 -14.21 -13.40
CA VAL A 110 7.30 -14.68 -12.93
C VAL A 110 7.48 -15.89 -12.01
N ILE A 111 6.93 -15.80 -10.80
CA ILE A 111 7.05 -16.86 -9.79
C ILE A 111 5.92 -17.87 -9.97
N TYR A 112 6.25 -19.09 -10.34
CA TYR A 112 5.34 -20.24 -10.38
C TYR A 112 5.94 -21.41 -9.62
N ARG A 113 5.38 -21.72 -8.45
CA ARG A 113 5.93 -22.70 -7.49
C ARG A 113 4.97 -23.87 -7.25
N PHE A 114 4.55 -24.53 -8.32
CA PHE A 114 3.66 -25.69 -8.19
C PHE A 114 4.44 -26.91 -7.68
N GLY A 115 4.09 -27.40 -6.49
CA GLY A 115 4.73 -28.56 -5.87
C GLY A 115 6.10 -28.30 -5.24
N GLU A 116 6.56 -27.04 -5.23
CA GLU A 116 7.79 -26.63 -4.55
C GLU A 116 7.51 -26.21 -3.10
N ASP A 117 8.51 -26.36 -2.22
CA ASP A 117 8.46 -25.91 -0.82
C ASP A 117 7.22 -26.40 -0.04
N MET A 118 6.69 -27.58 -0.38
CA MET A 118 5.52 -28.13 0.31
C MET A 118 5.84 -28.37 1.79
N ILE A 119 4.94 -27.89 2.65
CA ILE A 119 5.06 -28.09 4.08
C ILE A 119 4.83 -29.57 4.38
N ASP A 120 5.77 -30.17 5.08
CA ASP A 120 5.61 -31.50 5.65
C ASP A 120 4.71 -31.42 6.89
N GLU A 121 3.45 -31.82 6.73
CA GLU A 121 2.43 -31.74 7.78
C GLU A 121 2.81 -32.51 9.04
N SER A 122 3.59 -33.60 8.92
CA SER A 122 3.99 -34.38 10.09
C SER A 122 4.99 -33.65 11.00
N LYS A 123 5.54 -32.52 10.54
CA LYS A 123 6.48 -31.68 11.29
C LYS A 123 5.83 -30.40 11.82
N ILE A 124 4.52 -30.26 11.70
CA ILE A 124 3.79 -29.18 12.35
C ILE A 124 3.74 -29.46 13.85
N GLU A 125 4.20 -28.50 14.65
CA GLU A 125 4.14 -28.58 16.11
C GLU A 125 3.05 -27.64 16.61
N LEU A 126 2.12 -28.16 17.41
CA LEU A 126 1.05 -27.40 18.04
C LEU A 126 1.03 -27.69 19.54
N ASN A 127 0.93 -26.63 20.33
CA ASN A 127 0.60 -26.72 21.76
C ASN A 127 -0.42 -25.64 22.15
N ASP A 128 -0.68 -25.49 23.45
CA ASP A 128 -1.62 -24.51 24.01
C ASP A 128 -1.16 -23.04 23.84
N GLN A 129 0.11 -22.82 23.54
CA GLN A 129 0.72 -21.50 23.45
C GLN A 129 1.04 -21.06 22.01
N SER A 130 1.36 -22.00 21.12
CA SER A 130 1.93 -21.67 19.81
C SER A 130 1.76 -22.78 18.78
N LEU A 131 1.86 -22.37 17.52
CA LEU A 131 1.96 -23.21 16.33
C LEU A 131 3.31 -22.94 15.64
N ALA A 132 4.06 -23.99 15.33
CA ALA A 132 5.29 -23.91 14.54
C ALA A 132 5.12 -24.69 13.23
N MET A 133 5.59 -24.10 12.13
CA MET A 133 5.48 -24.67 10.78
C MET A 133 6.87 -24.80 10.14
N PRO A 134 7.20 -25.94 9.52
CA PRO A 134 8.41 -26.10 8.72
C PRO A 134 8.55 -24.99 7.67
N GLY A 135 9.76 -24.46 7.51
CA GLY A 135 10.05 -23.37 6.57
C GLY A 135 9.79 -21.96 7.13
N PHE A 136 9.14 -21.82 8.28
CA PHE A 136 8.91 -20.53 8.93
C PHE A 136 9.80 -20.35 10.15
N LYS A 137 10.56 -19.25 10.19
CA LYS A 137 11.48 -18.94 11.29
C LYS A 137 10.76 -18.64 12.61
N HIS A 138 9.59 -18.01 12.54
CA HIS A 138 8.86 -17.52 13.70
C HIS A 138 7.65 -18.41 13.98
N LYS A 139 7.44 -18.74 15.25
CA LYS A 139 6.22 -19.41 15.71
C LYS A 139 5.04 -18.45 15.67
N ILE A 140 3.85 -18.98 15.46
CA ILE A 140 2.59 -18.24 15.57
C ILE A 140 2.11 -18.38 17.02
N GLU A 141 2.05 -17.27 17.74
CA GLU A 141 1.53 -17.24 19.12
C GLU A 141 0.00 -17.36 19.11
N LEU A 142 -0.54 -18.25 19.95
CA LEU A 142 -1.97 -18.40 20.14
C LEU A 142 -2.46 -17.38 21.19
N PRO A 143 -3.64 -16.78 21.02
CA PRO A 143 -4.21 -15.87 22.03
C PRO A 143 -4.31 -16.56 23.39
N GLN A 144 -3.55 -16.07 24.37
CA GLN A 144 -3.59 -16.57 25.76
C GLN A 144 -4.60 -15.81 26.61
N GLU A 145 -5.07 -14.66 26.12
CA GLU A 145 -6.08 -13.84 26.79
C GLU A 145 -7.45 -14.09 26.19
N ASN A 146 -8.35 -14.63 27.01
CA ASN A 146 -9.77 -14.67 26.68
C ASN A 146 -10.35 -13.25 26.74
N PRO A 147 -10.89 -12.69 25.64
CA PRO A 147 -11.53 -11.37 25.65
C PRO A 147 -12.84 -11.33 26.44
N PHE A 148 -13.34 -12.48 26.91
CA PHE A 148 -14.57 -12.64 27.69
C PHE A 148 -14.29 -13.09 29.14
N LYS A 149 -13.11 -12.78 29.69
CA LYS A 149 -12.78 -13.09 31.10
C LYS A 149 -13.74 -12.45 32.10
N ASP A 150 -14.42 -11.37 31.73
CA ASP A 150 -15.45 -10.71 32.53
C ASP A 150 -16.79 -11.46 32.52
N MET A 151 -16.96 -12.40 31.60
CA MET A 151 -18.20 -13.18 31.44
C MET A 151 -18.15 -14.56 32.13
N PHE A 152 -17.00 -14.99 32.69
CA PHE A 152 -16.80 -16.29 33.35
C PHE A 152 -15.77 -16.25 34.48
#